data_AF-A0A165TW16-F1
#
_entry.id   AF-A0A165TW16-F1
#
_cell.length_a   1.000
_cell.length_b   1.000
_cell.length_c   1.000
_cell.angle_alpha   90.00
_cell.angle_beta   90.00
_cell.angle_gamma   90.00
#
_symmetry.space_group_name_H-M   'P 1'
#
loop_
_entity.id
_entity.type
_entity.pdbx_description
1 polymer ?
#
loop_
_entity_poly.entity_id
_entity_poly.type
_entity_poly.pdbx_seq_one_letter_code
_entity_poly.pdbx_strand_id
1 'polypeptide(L)'
;VRDAENAAACLQHPDHSALTNCGCTHCVSAIASFGCPWPHHCFECAQALLDTLPPKWDPQQHQRVDDELGLPDPSIPPPDRDWVKVDPSCVTSGPLENVLRIFTTGDIYNGTPPEMAGYDPSHLVTIATDGSCMHNSTANTIAGAGGFASPGHLANFSV
;
A
#
# COMPACT_ATOMS: atom_id res chain seq x y z
N VAL A 1 10.51 -1.65 -5.42
CA VAL A 1 9.58 -2.80 -5.35
C VAL A 1 9.36 -3.31 -6.77
N ARG A 2 8.83 -2.48 -7.67
CA ARG A 2 8.72 -2.78 -9.11
C ARG A 2 9.98 -3.32 -9.81
N ASP A 3 11.17 -2.80 -9.47
CA ASP A 3 12.42 -3.28 -10.08
C ASP A 3 12.79 -4.72 -9.67
N ALA A 4 12.47 -5.11 -8.43
CA ALA A 4 12.71 -6.46 -7.92
C ALA A 4 11.71 -7.45 -8.52
N GLU A 5 10.43 -7.07 -8.64
CA GLU A 5 9.41 -7.86 -9.33
C GLU A 5 9.78 -8.13 -10.79
N ASN A 6 10.17 -7.09 -11.53
CA ASN A 6 10.58 -7.21 -12.93
C ASN A 6 11.80 -8.12 -13.08
N ALA A 7 12.78 -7.99 -12.18
CA ALA A 7 13.96 -8.85 -12.15
C ALA A 7 13.60 -10.32 -11.86
N ALA A 8 12.75 -10.57 -10.87
CA ALA A 8 12.29 -11.91 -10.52
C ALA A 8 11.46 -12.57 -11.65
N ALA A 9 10.59 -11.80 -12.31
CA ALA A 9 9.79 -12.26 -13.44
C ALA A 9 10.64 -12.77 -14.62
N CYS A 10 11.87 -12.26 -14.78
CA CYS A 10 12.80 -12.74 -15.80
C CYS A 10 13.16 -14.22 -15.64
N LEU A 11 13.09 -14.78 -14.42
CA LEU A 11 13.34 -16.21 -14.18
C LEU A 11 12.32 -17.12 -14.87
N GLN A 12 11.09 -16.63 -15.05
CA GLN A 12 9.99 -17.39 -15.65
C GLN A 12 9.86 -17.15 -17.17
N HIS A 13 10.73 -16.33 -17.75
CA HIS A 13 10.68 -16.04 -19.18
C HIS A 13 11.10 -17.28 -19.99
N PRO A 14 10.36 -17.67 -21.04
CA PRO A 14 10.60 -18.92 -21.78
C PRO A 14 12.00 -19.01 -22.41
N ASP A 15 12.54 -17.89 -22.84
CA ASP A 15 13.88 -17.82 -23.45
C ASP A 15 15.02 -17.69 -22.43
N HIS A 16 14.71 -17.62 -21.13
CA HIS A 16 15.71 -17.49 -20.08
C HIS A 16 16.33 -18.84 -19.71
N SER A 17 17.58 -18.81 -19.27
CA SER A 17 18.28 -20.00 -18.78
C SER A 17 19.21 -19.65 -17.62
N ALA A 18 19.52 -20.64 -16.79
CA ALA A 18 20.45 -20.50 -15.67
C ALA A 18 21.93 -20.41 -16.11
N LEU A 19 22.19 -20.34 -17.42
CA LEU A 19 23.54 -20.25 -17.94
C LEU A 19 24.10 -18.85 -17.73
N THR A 20 25.40 -18.82 -17.48
CA THR A 20 26.19 -17.60 -17.27
C THR A 20 26.16 -16.63 -18.46
N ASN A 21 25.92 -17.17 -19.65
CA ASN A 21 25.90 -16.47 -20.94
C ASN A 21 24.51 -16.54 -21.59
N CYS A 22 23.44 -16.59 -20.80
CA CYS A 22 22.08 -16.56 -21.32
C CYS A 22 21.90 -15.37 -22.29
N GLY A 23 21.46 -15.67 -23.51
CA GLY A 23 21.29 -14.70 -24.60
C GLY A 23 19.92 -14.03 -24.63
N CYS A 24 19.07 -14.23 -23.61
CA CYS A 24 17.76 -13.60 -23.58
C CYS A 24 17.88 -12.08 -23.48
N THR A 25 16.87 -11.36 -23.98
CA THR A 25 16.84 -9.89 -24.00
C THR A 25 17.03 -9.28 -22.62
N HIS A 26 16.46 -9.91 -21.58
CA HIS A 26 16.58 -9.47 -20.19
C HIS A 26 18.02 -9.59 -19.65
N CYS A 27 18.70 -10.72 -19.89
CA CYS A 27 20.10 -10.91 -19.47
C CYS A 27 21.03 -9.94 -20.21
N VAL A 28 20.85 -9.78 -21.53
CA VAL A 28 21.65 -8.83 -22.33
C VAL A 28 21.43 -7.41 -21.85
N SER A 29 20.19 -7.01 -21.59
CA SER A 29 19.88 -5.68 -21.03
C SER A 29 20.49 -5.49 -19.65
N ALA A 30 20.41 -6.50 -18.77
CA ALA A 30 20.96 -6.40 -17.42
C ALA A 30 22.50 -6.23 -17.43
N ILE A 31 23.19 -6.94 -18.32
CA ILE A 31 24.64 -6.79 -18.54
C ILE A 31 24.94 -5.40 -19.10
N ALA A 32 24.22 -4.95 -20.13
CA ALA A 32 24.49 -3.67 -20.79
C ALA A 32 24.20 -2.45 -19.89
N SER A 33 23.11 -2.49 -19.13
CA SER A 33 22.66 -1.37 -18.29
C SER A 33 23.34 -1.31 -16.94
N PHE A 34 23.62 -2.47 -16.31
CA PHE A 34 24.11 -2.52 -14.93
C PHE A 34 25.48 -3.19 -14.78
N GLY A 35 26.01 -3.80 -15.84
CA GLY A 35 27.27 -4.53 -15.78
C GLY A 35 27.22 -5.80 -14.92
N CYS A 36 26.03 -6.35 -14.59
CA CYS A 36 25.93 -7.59 -13.79
C CYS A 36 26.52 -8.75 -14.61
N PRO A 37 27.64 -9.38 -14.19
CA PRO A 37 28.29 -10.45 -14.95
C PRO A 37 27.50 -11.76 -14.92
N TRP A 38 26.58 -11.91 -13.95
CA TRP A 38 25.69 -13.05 -13.76
C TRP A 38 24.25 -12.62 -13.50
N PRO A 39 23.51 -12.19 -14.53
CA PRO A 39 22.13 -11.72 -14.38
C PRO A 39 21.20 -12.75 -13.73
N HIS A 40 21.41 -14.04 -13.98
CA HIS A 40 20.60 -15.10 -13.37
C HIS A 40 20.60 -15.03 -11.83
N HIS A 41 21.76 -14.93 -11.19
CA HIS A 41 21.84 -14.80 -9.74
C HIS A 41 21.29 -13.47 -9.23
N CYS A 42 21.46 -12.39 -10.01
CA CYS A 42 20.81 -11.11 -9.74
C CYS A 42 19.27 -11.31 -9.66
N PHE A 43 18.67 -12.11 -10.56
CA PHE A 43 17.23 -12.42 -10.57
C PHE A 43 16.81 -13.38 -9.46
N GLU A 44 17.60 -14.42 -9.15
CA GLU A 44 17.34 -15.32 -8.01
C GLU A 44 17.34 -14.56 -6.68
N CYS A 45 18.28 -13.64 -6.50
CA CYS A 45 18.33 -12.81 -5.30
C CYS A 45 17.11 -11.89 -5.20
N ALA A 46 16.61 -11.39 -6.33
CA ALA A 46 15.38 -10.60 -6.36
C ALA A 46 14.16 -11.45 -5.96
N GLN A 47 14.03 -12.67 -6.49
CA GLN A 47 12.97 -13.60 -6.09
C GLN A 47 13.08 -13.95 -4.60
N ALA A 48 14.26 -14.30 -4.10
CA ALA A 48 14.48 -14.62 -2.70
C ALA A 48 14.13 -13.45 -1.77
N LEU A 49 14.37 -12.20 -2.19
CA LEU A 49 13.94 -11.02 -1.44
C LEU A 49 12.42 -10.90 -1.41
N LEU A 50 11.74 -11.11 -2.54
CA LEU A 50 10.27 -11.08 -2.61
C LEU A 50 9.64 -12.20 -1.75
N ASP A 51 10.24 -13.39 -1.74
CA ASP A 51 9.78 -14.54 -0.93
C ASP A 51 9.83 -14.28 0.59
N THR A 52 10.58 -13.26 1.04
CA THR A 52 10.60 -12.84 2.45
C THR A 52 9.47 -11.89 2.82
N LEU A 53 8.77 -11.33 1.83
CA LEU A 53 7.70 -10.37 2.07
C LEU A 53 6.45 -11.09 2.59
N PRO A 54 5.84 -10.60 3.69
CA PRO A 54 4.55 -11.11 4.11
C PRO A 54 3.48 -10.87 3.04
N PRO A 55 2.40 -11.68 2.97
CA PRO A 55 1.36 -11.58 1.94
C PRO A 55 0.80 -10.17 1.72
N LYS A 56 0.59 -9.42 2.81
CA LYS A 56 0.16 -8.02 2.76
C LYS A 56 1.07 -7.09 1.93
N TRP A 57 2.36 -7.39 1.90
CA TRP A 57 3.41 -6.57 1.28
C TRP A 57 3.98 -7.21 0.02
N ASP A 58 3.56 -8.43 -0.29
CA ASP A 58 4.03 -9.18 -1.44
C ASP A 58 3.38 -8.60 -2.71
N PRO A 59 4.16 -7.95 -3.59
CA PRO A 59 3.63 -7.39 -4.83
C PRO A 59 3.32 -8.45 -5.89
N GLN A 60 3.77 -9.71 -5.69
CA GLN A 60 3.44 -10.82 -6.57
C GLN A 60 2.00 -11.31 -6.33
N GLN A 61 1.40 -10.96 -5.19
CA GLN A 61 0.01 -11.25 -4.88
C GLN A 61 -0.92 -10.20 -5.49
N HIS A 62 -2.18 -10.58 -5.70
CA HIS A 62 -3.22 -9.63 -6.05
C HIS A 62 -3.37 -8.62 -4.91
N GLN A 63 -2.67 -7.49 -5.05
CA GLN A 63 -2.96 -6.31 -4.28
C GLN A 63 -4.30 -5.79 -4.76
N ARG A 64 -5.19 -5.46 -3.83
CA ARG A 64 -6.48 -4.86 -4.17
C ARG A 64 -6.19 -3.66 -5.06
N VAL A 65 -6.86 -3.60 -6.20
CA VAL A 65 -7.05 -2.33 -6.89
C VAL A 65 -7.83 -1.45 -5.93
N ASP A 66 -7.55 -0.15 -5.88
CA ASP A 66 -8.41 0.79 -5.14
C ASP A 66 -9.83 0.66 -5.70
N ASP A 67 -10.65 -0.17 -5.07
CA ASP A 67 -12.04 -0.36 -5.43
C ASP A 67 -12.81 0.88 -4.96
N GLU A 68 -12.68 1.98 -5.70
CA GLU A 68 -13.55 3.15 -5.59
C GLU A 68 -14.99 2.85 -6.08
N LEU A 69 -15.24 1.61 -6.54
CA LEU A 69 -16.55 1.11 -6.96
C LEU A 69 -17.53 1.14 -5.79
N GLY A 70 -18.32 2.21 -5.71
CA GLY A 70 -19.36 2.41 -4.69
C GLY A 70 -19.17 3.66 -3.84
N LEU A 71 -18.05 4.38 -3.98
CA LEU A 71 -17.94 5.73 -3.45
C LEU A 71 -18.85 6.67 -4.25
N PRO A 72 -19.53 7.64 -3.59
CA PRO A 72 -20.31 8.65 -4.30
C PRO A 72 -19.41 9.36 -5.32
N ASP A 73 -19.98 9.65 -6.50
CA ASP A 73 -19.26 10.22 -7.63
C ASP A 73 -18.38 11.40 -7.18
N PRO A 74 -17.05 11.31 -7.33
CA PRO A 74 -16.11 12.33 -6.88
C PRO A 74 -16.28 13.69 -7.57
N SER A 75 -17.11 13.78 -8.61
CA SER A 75 -17.49 15.02 -9.29
C SER A 75 -18.66 15.77 -8.62
N ILE A 76 -19.30 15.19 -7.60
CA ILE A 76 -20.39 15.82 -6.85
C ILE A 76 -19.83 16.42 -5.55
N PRO A 77 -19.56 17.74 -5.49
CA PRO A 77 -19.12 18.36 -4.25
C PRO A 77 -20.25 18.32 -3.21
N PRO A 78 -19.96 18.01 -1.94
CA PRO A 78 -20.92 18.20 -0.86
C PRO A 78 -21.34 19.69 -0.79
N PRO A 79 -22.57 20.00 -0.33
CA PRO A 79 -23.16 21.33 -0.43
C PRO A 79 -22.48 22.44 0.40
N ASP A 80 -21.40 22.15 1.13
CA ASP A 80 -20.75 23.07 2.06
C ASP A 80 -19.28 23.35 1.68
N ARG A 81 -18.82 24.59 1.86
CA ARG A 81 -17.68 25.16 1.12
C ARG A 81 -16.27 24.94 1.71
N ASP A 82 -16.10 24.06 2.69
CA ASP A 82 -14.80 23.87 3.36
C ASP A 82 -14.34 22.41 3.48
N TRP A 83 -14.91 21.50 2.68
CA TRP A 83 -14.48 20.09 2.69
C TRP A 83 -13.19 19.88 1.89
N VAL A 84 -12.13 19.45 2.57
CA VAL A 84 -10.92 18.94 1.92
C VAL A 84 -11.14 17.46 1.61
N LYS A 85 -11.16 17.13 0.31
CA LYS A 85 -11.24 15.75 -0.15
C LYS A 85 -9.93 15.03 0.22
N VAL A 86 -10.03 13.99 1.04
CA VAL A 86 -8.93 13.05 1.23
C VAL A 86 -8.95 12.09 0.04
N ASP A 87 -7.83 11.99 -0.65
CA ASP A 87 -7.61 10.97 -1.69
C ASP A 87 -7.53 9.60 -1.00
N PRO A 88 -8.50 8.69 -1.24
CA PRO A 88 -8.52 7.38 -0.60
C PRO A 88 -7.57 6.39 -1.27
N SER A 89 -6.88 6.78 -2.36
CA SER A 89 -6.01 5.87 -3.08
C SER A 89 -4.88 5.36 -2.19
N CYS A 90 -4.80 4.04 -2.05
CA CYS A 90 -3.74 3.36 -1.32
C CYS A 90 -2.53 3.07 -2.23
N VAL A 91 -2.62 3.41 -3.52
CA VAL A 91 -1.52 3.28 -4.47
C VAL A 91 -0.53 4.43 -4.28
N THR A 92 0.51 4.19 -3.47
CA THR A 92 1.66 5.09 -3.41
C THR A 92 2.41 5.04 -4.74
N SER A 93 2.49 6.17 -5.44
CA SER A 93 3.36 6.35 -6.61
C SER A 93 4.54 7.25 -6.25
N GLY A 94 5.74 6.91 -6.75
CA GLY A 94 6.97 7.67 -6.47
C GLY A 94 8.10 6.82 -5.87
N PRO A 95 9.26 7.45 -5.58
CA PRO A 95 10.40 6.75 -4.98
C PRO A 95 10.06 6.23 -3.58
N LEU A 96 10.69 5.12 -3.19
CA LEU A 96 10.43 4.38 -1.93
C LEU A 96 10.57 5.24 -0.68
N GLU A 97 11.36 6.32 -0.76
CA GLU A 97 11.53 7.31 0.31
C GLU A 97 10.24 8.09 0.64
N ASN A 98 9.28 8.15 -0.29
CA ASN A 98 7.98 8.81 -0.10
C ASN A 98 6.94 7.90 0.57
N VAL A 99 7.28 6.63 0.85
CA VAL A 99 6.39 5.70 1.54
C VAL A 99 6.51 5.92 3.04
N LEU A 100 5.44 6.41 3.67
CA LEU A 100 5.34 6.53 5.12
C LEU A 100 5.38 5.13 5.77
N ARG A 101 6.38 4.87 6.60
CA ARG A 101 6.41 3.69 7.48
C ARG A 101 5.85 4.06 8.85
N ILE A 102 4.69 3.52 9.18
CA ILE A 102 4.13 3.59 10.53
C ILE A 102 4.70 2.41 11.33
N PHE A 103 5.56 2.69 12.30
CA PHE A 103 6.03 1.70 13.26
C PHE A 103 5.09 1.70 14.46
N THR A 104 4.31 0.63 14.63
CA THR A 104 3.42 0.44 15.79
C THR A 104 4.00 -0.62 16.73
N THR A 105 3.60 -0.56 18.01
CA THR A 105 3.84 -1.63 18.98
C THR A 105 2.55 -2.43 19.17
N GLY A 106 2.64 -3.75 19.32
CA GLY A 106 1.49 -4.65 19.44
C GLY A 106 1.55 -5.83 18.47
N ASP A 107 0.46 -6.60 18.39
CA ASP A 107 0.35 -7.76 17.50
C ASP A 107 0.35 -7.32 16.02
N ILE A 108 1.19 -7.99 15.21
CA ILE A 108 1.33 -7.68 13.79
C ILE A 108 0.37 -8.56 12.98
N TYR A 109 -0.54 -7.93 12.23
CA TYR A 109 -1.35 -8.61 11.23
C TYR A 109 -0.68 -8.52 9.85
N ASN A 110 -0.20 -9.67 9.37
CA ASN A 110 0.49 -9.82 8.08
C ASN A 110 -0.36 -10.45 6.98
N GLY A 111 -1.62 -10.80 7.29
CA GLY A 111 -2.55 -11.31 6.31
C GLY A 111 -3.01 -10.22 5.34
N THR A 112 -3.41 -10.63 4.15
CA THR A 112 -4.19 -9.78 3.26
C THR A 112 -5.55 -9.56 3.95
N PRO A 113 -6.05 -8.31 4.08
CA PRO A 113 -7.37 -8.09 4.65
C PRO A 113 -8.42 -8.85 3.81
N PRO A 114 -9.52 -9.34 4.42
CA PRO A 114 -10.55 -10.09 3.70
C PRO A 114 -11.26 -9.19 2.68
N GLU A 115 -11.37 -9.66 1.43
CA GLU A 115 -12.07 -8.97 0.33
C GLU A 115 -13.45 -8.55 0.82
N MET A 116 -13.68 -7.24 0.98
CA MET A 116 -15.01 -6.75 1.36
C MET A 116 -15.84 -6.83 0.09
N ALA A 117 -16.68 -7.87 -0.02
CA ALA A 117 -17.75 -7.87 -0.99
C ALA A 117 -18.50 -6.54 -0.86
N GLY A 118 -18.73 -5.87 -1.99
CA GLY A 118 -19.10 -4.45 -2.09
C GLY A 118 -19.94 -3.91 -0.94
N TYR A 119 -19.63 -2.66 -0.55
CA TYR A 119 -20.32 -1.98 0.53
C TYR A 119 -21.84 -1.99 0.32
N ASP A 120 -22.58 -2.50 1.30
CA ASP A 120 -24.01 -2.26 1.38
C ASP A 120 -24.22 -0.81 1.81
N PRO A 121 -24.75 0.08 0.94
CA PRO A 121 -24.95 1.48 1.28
C PRO A 121 -25.88 1.67 2.48
N SER A 122 -26.73 0.68 2.77
CA SER A 122 -27.64 0.71 3.92
C SER A 122 -26.93 0.52 5.28
N HIS A 123 -25.68 0.05 5.27
CA HIS A 123 -24.85 -0.12 6.47
C HIS A 123 -23.77 0.96 6.62
N LEU A 124 -23.79 2.00 5.79
CA LEU A 124 -22.91 3.14 5.93
C LEU A 124 -23.32 3.98 7.14
N VAL A 125 -22.37 4.21 8.03
CA VAL A 125 -22.51 5.12 9.17
C VAL A 125 -21.65 6.34 8.89
N THR A 126 -22.27 7.51 8.80
CA THR A 126 -21.55 8.78 8.76
C THR A 126 -21.00 9.08 10.15
N ILE A 127 -19.70 9.28 10.26
CA ILE A 127 -19.02 9.66 11.50
C ILE A 127 -18.42 11.05 11.33
N ALA A 128 -18.80 11.98 12.21
CA ALA A 128 -18.10 13.24 12.39
C ALA A 128 -16.84 12.98 13.23
N THR A 129 -15.67 13.29 12.70
CA THR A 129 -14.40 13.15 13.40
C THR A 129 -13.88 14.51 13.84
N ASP A 130 -13.28 14.58 15.02
CA ASP A 130 -12.58 15.77 15.51
C ASP A 130 -11.35 15.37 16.33
N GLY A 131 -10.35 16.24 16.36
CA GLY A 131 -9.11 16.07 17.12
C GLY A 131 -8.88 17.27 18.00
N SER A 132 -8.46 17.03 19.25
CA SER A 132 -8.09 18.09 20.18
C SER A 132 -6.65 17.92 20.63
N CYS A 133 -5.98 19.04 20.86
CA CYS A 133 -4.58 19.07 21.26
C CYS A 133 -4.38 20.06 22.40
N MET A 134 -3.96 19.55 23.56
CA MET A 134 -3.51 20.34 24.70
C MET A 134 -2.00 20.57 24.62
N HIS A 135 -1.57 21.76 25.03
CA HIS A 135 -0.16 22.17 25.01
C HIS A 135 0.48 22.07 23.62
N ASN A 136 -0.30 22.36 22.57
CA ASN A 136 0.14 22.31 21.19
C ASN A 136 1.47 23.08 21.01
N SER A 137 2.37 22.49 20.22
CA SER A 137 3.72 23.02 19.94
C SER A 137 4.68 23.03 21.15
N THR A 138 4.44 22.20 22.17
CA THR A 138 5.37 22.03 23.30
C THR A 138 5.83 20.57 23.48
N ALA A 139 6.87 20.34 24.29
CA ALA A 139 7.35 19.00 24.58
C ALA A 139 6.34 18.12 25.35
N ASN A 140 5.32 18.73 25.98
CA ASN A 140 4.26 18.05 26.70
C ASN A 140 2.93 18.06 25.92
N THR A 141 3.01 18.08 24.59
CA THR A 141 1.82 18.04 23.73
C THR A 141 1.04 16.76 23.99
N ILE A 142 -0.26 16.88 24.26
CA ILE A 142 -1.19 15.76 24.42
C ILE A 142 -2.31 15.96 23.40
N ALA A 143 -2.46 15.00 22.49
CA ALA A 143 -3.54 15.00 21.52
C ALA A 143 -4.52 13.87 21.81
N GLY A 144 -5.80 14.12 21.51
CA GLY A 144 -6.85 13.13 21.49
C GLY A 144 -7.70 13.27 20.22
N ALA A 145 -8.43 12.22 19.88
CA ALA A 145 -9.30 12.18 18.71
C ALA A 145 -10.64 11.51 19.07
N GLY A 146 -11.71 11.92 18.42
CA GLY A 146 -13.04 11.37 18.62
C GLY A 146 -13.79 11.17 17.32
N GLY A 147 -14.72 10.22 17.34
CA GLY A 147 -15.67 9.97 16.27
C GLY A 147 -17.09 9.93 16.84
N PHE A 148 -18.00 10.66 16.21
CA PHE A 148 -19.41 10.74 16.58
C PHE A 148 -20.30 10.39 15.39
N ALA A 149 -21.08 9.32 15.54
CA ALA A 149 -22.08 8.89 14.57
C ALA A 149 -23.46 9.49 14.91
N SER A 150 -24.01 9.14 16.08
CA SER A 150 -25.28 9.66 16.62
C SER A 150 -25.40 9.36 18.12
N PRO A 151 -26.34 9.99 18.86
CA PRO A 151 -26.47 9.76 20.30
C PRO A 151 -26.65 8.28 20.65
N GLY A 152 -25.75 7.73 21.48
CA GLY A 152 -25.79 6.33 21.94
C GLY A 152 -25.36 5.28 20.91
N HIS A 153 -24.87 5.69 19.73
CA HIS A 153 -24.42 4.77 18.69
C HIS A 153 -23.15 4.02 19.10
N LEU A 154 -23.10 2.70 18.85
CA LEU A 154 -21.99 1.83 19.25
C LEU A 154 -20.67 2.17 18.54
N ALA A 155 -20.74 2.87 17.40
CA ALA A 155 -19.56 3.33 16.66
C ALA A 155 -18.96 4.65 17.18
N ASN A 156 -19.54 5.27 18.23
CA ASN A 156 -18.93 6.45 18.84
C ASN A 156 -17.64 6.06 19.59
N PHE A 157 -16.58 6.85 19.46
CA PHE A 157 -15.30 6.61 20.15
C PHE A 157 -14.60 7.91 20.54
N SER A 158 -13.72 7.82 21.54
CA SER A 158 -12.73 8.86 21.89
C SER A 158 -11.44 8.21 22.36
N VAL A 159 -10.29 8.76 21.95
CA VAL A 159 -8.94 8.25 22.24
C VAL A 159 -8.03 9.39 22.63
#